data_AF-A0AAF0AJL3-F1
#
_entry.id   AF-A0AAF0AJL3-F1
#
_cell.length_a   1.000
_cell.length_b   1.000
_cell.length_c   1.000
_cell.angle_alpha   90.00
_cell.angle_beta   90.00
_cell.angle_gamma   90.00
#
_symmetry.space_group_name_H-M   'P 1'
#
loop_
_entity.id
_entity.type
_entity.pdbx_description
1 polymer ?
#
loop_
_entity_poly.entity_id
_entity_poly.type
_entity_poly.pdbx_seq_one_letter_code
_entity_poly.pdbx_strand_id
1 'polypeptide(L)'
;MSWKEFMALVLLIEVMVLLGMLIWAIPAIIDGIIKTNRRNRFGKELSELFEKNKLDRQQIEILSKEYYLNSKDIQLAARRQFKNALTSEQAKKNKSDYFQALFEDYERDEPFEGLPSDVRLHLERVREVLGKENDHMLQPLASQLQDLNDENVRKHKKMWWVSVASLMIGIASLAFAAYVYYKPAENMQPVGAQEHNKLIQPTPKDGAAD
;
A
#
# COMPACT_ATOMS: atom_id res chain seq x y z
N MET A 1 28.49 20.22 28.87
CA MET A 1 28.16 19.42 27.67
C MET A 1 28.52 20.25 26.46
N SER A 2 29.38 19.74 25.58
CA SER A 2 29.76 20.44 24.35
C SER A 2 28.60 20.43 23.34
N TRP A 3 28.55 21.41 22.43
CA TRP A 3 27.52 21.45 21.37
C TRP A 3 27.52 20.16 20.52
N LYS A 4 28.68 19.55 20.34
CA LYS A 4 28.85 18.27 19.62
C LYS A 4 28.21 17.11 20.38
N GLU A 5 28.36 17.05 21.70
CA GLU A 5 27.71 16.03 22.55
C GLU A 5 26.19 16.18 22.55
N PHE A 6 25.70 17.42 22.60
CA PHE A 6 24.27 17.70 22.53
C PHE A 6 23.67 17.23 21.19
N MET A 7 24.29 17.60 20.07
CA MET A 7 23.84 17.17 18.74
C MET A 7 23.92 15.64 18.55
N ALA A 8 24.96 14.99 19.08
CA ALA A 8 25.08 13.54 19.04
C ALA A 8 23.96 12.83 19.83
N LEU A 9 23.56 13.38 20.99
CA LEU A 9 22.45 12.84 21.77
C LEU A 9 21.11 13.01 21.06
N VAL A 10 20.86 14.17 20.43
CA VAL A 10 19.64 14.40 19.65
C VAL A 10 19.54 13.41 18.49
N LEU A 11 20.62 13.22 17.73
CA LEU A 11 20.67 12.23 16.65
C LEU A 11 20.44 10.80 17.14
N LEU A 12 21.00 10.43 18.29
CA LEU A 12 20.83 9.10 18.88
C LEU A 12 19.36 8.85 19.26
N ILE A 13 18.71 9.83 19.88
CA ILE A 13 17.29 9.74 20.25
C ILE A 13 16.43 9.61 18.98
N GLU A 14 16.69 10.40 17.95
CA GLU A 14 15.97 10.33 16.68
C GLU A 14 16.11 8.95 16.02
N VAL A 15 17.32 8.39 15.98
CA VAL A 15 17.56 7.03 15.45
C VAL A 15 16.83 5.96 16.27
N MET A 16 16.79 6.08 17.60
CA MET A 16 16.05 5.14 18.44
C MET A 16 14.53 5.19 18.18
N VAL A 17 13.96 6.39 18.03
CA VAL A 17 12.54 6.56 17.71
C VAL A 17 12.21 5.94 16.34
N LEU A 18 13.07 6.16 15.34
CA LEU A 18 12.92 5.57 14.02
C LEU A 18 12.98 4.04 14.05
N LEU A 19 13.96 3.47 14.76
CA LEU A 19 14.08 2.01 14.92
C LEU A 19 12.86 1.43 15.64
N GLY A 20 12.36 2.10 16.68
CA GLY A 20 11.14 1.70 17.39
C GLY A 20 9.92 1.63 16.47
N MET A 21 9.70 2.65 15.64
CA MET A 21 8.60 2.65 14.66
C MET A 21 8.78 1.56 13.59
N LEU A 22 10.02 1.32 13.14
CA LEU A 22 10.32 0.34 12.11
C LEU A 22 10.06 -1.09 12.62
N ILE A 23 10.50 -1.41 13.84
CA ILE A 23 10.23 -2.69 14.51
C ILE A 23 8.72 -2.92 14.65
N TRP A 24 7.96 -1.89 15.01
CA TRP A 24 6.50 -1.99 15.13
C TRP A 24 5.80 -2.18 13.78
N ALA A 25 6.29 -1.56 12.71
CA ALA A 25 5.67 -1.64 11.38
C ALA A 25 5.96 -2.96 10.63
N ILE A 26 7.11 -3.59 10.87
CA ILE A 26 7.55 -4.80 10.13
C ILE A 26 6.50 -5.93 10.16
N PRO A 27 5.93 -6.34 11.31
CA PRO A 27 4.96 -7.43 11.37
C PRO A 27 3.73 -7.19 10.49
N ALA A 28 3.16 -5.98 10.52
CA ALA A 28 1.98 -5.62 9.73
C ALA A 28 2.24 -5.71 8.21
N ILE A 29 3.46 -5.36 7.78
CA ILE A 29 3.87 -5.46 6.38
C ILE A 29 4.01 -6.93 5.98
N ILE A 30 4.70 -7.71 6.82
CA ILE A 30 4.94 -9.14 6.59
C ILE A 30 3.61 -9.88 6.48
N ASP A 31 2.67 -9.66 7.39
CA ASP A 31 1.35 -10.31 7.36
C ASP A 31 0.59 -10.05 6.06
N GLY A 32 0.62 -8.80 5.57
CA GLY A 32 0.00 -8.43 4.30
C GLY A 32 0.63 -9.15 3.09
N ILE A 33 1.96 -9.31 3.10
CA ILE A 33 2.71 -10.01 2.04
C ILE A 33 2.43 -11.51 2.10
N ILE A 34 2.53 -12.13 3.29
CA ILE A 34 2.29 -13.56 3.47
C ILE A 34 0.85 -13.90 3.09
N LYS A 35 -0.14 -13.10 3.51
CA LYS A 35 -1.55 -13.31 3.14
C LYS A 35 -1.76 -13.26 1.63
N THR A 36 -1.16 -12.30 0.95
CA THR A 36 -1.22 -12.20 -0.51
C THR A 36 -0.58 -13.41 -1.19
N ASN A 37 0.55 -13.87 -0.67
CA ASN A 37 1.24 -15.04 -1.22
C ASN A 37 0.43 -16.34 -1.01
N ARG A 38 -0.14 -16.54 0.19
CA ARG A 38 -1.04 -17.67 0.49
C ARG A 38 -2.22 -17.72 -0.48
N ARG A 39 -2.91 -16.60 -0.67
CA ARG A 39 -4.02 -16.49 -1.63
C ARG A 39 -3.60 -16.81 -3.07
N ASN A 40 -2.41 -16.39 -3.47
CA ASN A 40 -1.91 -16.68 -4.82
C ASN A 40 -1.56 -18.16 -5.00
N ARG A 41 -0.99 -18.80 -3.98
CA ARG A 41 -0.71 -20.25 -3.98
C ARG A 41 -2.02 -21.05 -4.02
N PHE A 42 -2.95 -20.72 -3.14
CA PHE A 42 -4.29 -21.30 -3.13
C PHE A 42 -4.97 -21.20 -4.50
N GLY A 43 -4.96 -20.02 -5.13
CA GLY A 43 -5.57 -19.85 -6.45
C GLY A 43 -4.91 -20.71 -7.55
N LYS A 44 -3.59 -20.93 -7.47
CA LYS A 44 -2.88 -21.81 -8.41
C LYS A 44 -3.27 -23.27 -8.19
N GLU A 45 -3.24 -23.72 -6.94
CA GLU A 45 -3.64 -25.08 -6.57
C GLU A 45 -5.09 -25.36 -6.95
N LEU A 46 -6.00 -24.42 -6.68
CA LEU A 46 -7.40 -24.53 -7.08
C LEU A 46 -7.55 -24.67 -8.61
N SER A 47 -6.75 -23.94 -9.38
CA SER A 47 -6.70 -24.05 -10.85
C SER A 47 -6.12 -25.39 -11.31
N GLU A 48 -5.09 -25.91 -10.65
CA GLU A 48 -4.49 -27.21 -10.97
C GLU A 48 -5.43 -28.37 -10.61
N LEU A 49 -6.10 -28.29 -9.47
CA LEU A 49 -7.08 -29.26 -9.04
C LEU A 49 -8.28 -29.25 -9.99
N PHE A 50 -8.74 -28.10 -10.47
CA PHE A 50 -9.78 -28.01 -11.49
C PHE A 50 -9.45 -28.82 -12.77
N GLU A 51 -8.20 -28.81 -13.23
CA GLU A 51 -7.80 -29.59 -14.43
C GLU A 51 -7.87 -31.11 -14.17
N LYS A 52 -7.78 -31.55 -12.91
CA LYS A 52 -7.85 -32.96 -12.51
C LYS A 52 -9.26 -33.40 -12.15
N ASN A 53 -9.97 -32.59 -11.37
CA ASN A 53 -11.34 -32.82 -10.91
C ASN A 53 -12.00 -31.49 -10.52
N LYS A 54 -13.29 -31.34 -10.84
CA LYS A 54 -14.06 -30.17 -10.37
C LYS A 54 -14.31 -30.34 -8.87
N LEU A 55 -13.72 -29.45 -8.08
CA LEU A 55 -13.92 -29.43 -6.64
C LEU A 55 -15.32 -28.90 -6.32
N ASP A 56 -15.96 -29.53 -5.35
CA ASP A 56 -17.18 -28.98 -4.76
C ASP A 56 -16.85 -27.86 -3.76
N ARG A 57 -17.80 -26.97 -3.51
CA ARG A 57 -17.64 -25.83 -2.61
C ARG A 57 -17.14 -26.23 -1.22
N GLN A 58 -17.65 -27.33 -0.66
CA GLN A 58 -17.20 -27.81 0.66
C GLN A 58 -15.71 -28.19 0.63
N GLN A 59 -15.26 -28.77 -0.48
CA GLN A 59 -13.85 -29.16 -0.66
C GLN A 59 -12.96 -27.92 -0.81
N ILE A 60 -13.45 -26.89 -1.49
CA ILE A 60 -12.77 -25.60 -1.62
C ILE A 60 -12.65 -24.92 -0.25
N GLU A 61 -13.69 -24.99 0.57
CA GLU A 61 -13.67 -24.45 1.94
C GLU A 61 -12.66 -25.20 2.82
N ILE A 62 -12.64 -26.53 2.75
CA ILE A 62 -11.64 -27.36 3.46
C ILE A 62 -10.22 -27.00 3.00
N LEU A 63 -9.99 -26.88 1.69
CA LEU A 63 -8.70 -26.49 1.13
C LEU A 63 -8.29 -25.08 1.59
N SER A 64 -9.23 -24.14 1.62
CA SER A 64 -8.95 -22.75 2.02
C SER A 64 -8.50 -22.63 3.49
N LYS A 65 -8.95 -23.53 4.36
CA LYS A 65 -8.58 -23.57 5.78
C LYS A 65 -7.11 -23.92 5.97
N GLU A 66 -6.52 -24.75 5.11
CA GLU A 66 -5.08 -25.03 5.10
C GLU A 66 -4.24 -23.78 4.83
N TYR A 67 -4.80 -22.86 4.04
CA TYR A 67 -4.18 -21.58 3.72
C TYR A 67 -4.55 -20.44 4.66
N TYR A 68 -5.36 -20.68 5.70
CA TYR A 68 -5.88 -19.65 6.61
C TYR A 68 -6.59 -18.51 5.86
N LEU A 69 -7.35 -18.85 4.82
CA LEU A 69 -8.09 -17.89 4.01
C LEU A 69 -9.54 -17.81 4.47
N ASN A 70 -10.13 -16.61 4.37
CA ASN A 70 -11.56 -16.42 4.57
C ASN A 70 -12.32 -16.49 3.24
N SER A 71 -13.65 -16.44 3.31
CA SER A 71 -14.52 -16.53 2.13
C SER A 71 -14.24 -15.37 1.14
N LYS A 72 -13.97 -14.14 1.62
CA LYS A 72 -13.50 -13.03 0.77
C LYS A 72 -12.21 -13.34 0.01
N ASP A 73 -11.25 -14.01 0.65
CA ASP A 73 -9.99 -14.40 0.00
C ASP A 73 -10.21 -15.49 -1.07
N ILE A 74 -11.15 -16.42 -0.83
CA ILE A 74 -11.58 -17.42 -1.83
C ILE A 74 -12.23 -16.73 -3.03
N GLN A 75 -13.18 -15.83 -2.79
CA GLN A 75 -13.85 -15.04 -3.84
C GLN A 75 -12.83 -14.27 -4.68
N LEU A 76 -11.85 -13.61 -4.03
CA LEU A 76 -10.80 -12.86 -4.74
C LEU A 76 -9.86 -13.77 -5.54
N ALA A 77 -9.55 -14.96 -5.00
CA ALA A 77 -8.76 -15.97 -5.72
C ALA A 77 -9.52 -16.50 -6.95
N ALA A 78 -10.81 -16.82 -6.81
CA ALA A 78 -11.68 -17.27 -7.88
C ALA A 78 -11.82 -16.20 -8.98
N ARG A 79 -12.08 -14.95 -8.62
CA ARG A 79 -12.14 -13.81 -9.57
C ARG A 79 -10.83 -13.62 -10.34
N ARG A 80 -9.69 -13.84 -9.67
CA ARG A 80 -8.38 -13.79 -10.33
C ARG A 80 -8.20 -14.96 -11.30
N GLN A 81 -8.61 -16.17 -10.93
CA GLN A 81 -8.53 -17.32 -11.84
C GLN A 81 -9.49 -17.20 -13.02
N PHE A 82 -10.69 -16.65 -12.83
CA PHE A 82 -11.60 -16.29 -13.90
C PHE A 82 -10.91 -15.35 -14.91
N LYS A 83 -10.34 -14.24 -14.42
CA LYS A 83 -9.58 -13.31 -15.27
C LYS A 83 -8.45 -14.02 -16.01
N ASN A 84 -7.66 -14.86 -15.32
CA ASN A 84 -6.56 -15.60 -15.94
C ASN A 84 -7.06 -16.54 -17.05
N ALA A 85 -8.17 -17.25 -16.81
CA ALA A 85 -8.77 -18.18 -17.77
C ALA A 85 -9.29 -17.48 -19.03
N LEU A 86 -9.76 -16.24 -18.92
CA LEU A 86 -10.15 -15.42 -20.07
C LEU A 86 -8.94 -14.92 -20.88
N THR A 87 -7.82 -14.64 -20.22
CA THR A 87 -6.63 -14.06 -20.85
C THR A 87 -5.61 -15.09 -21.35
N SER A 88 -5.76 -16.37 -20.99
CA SER A 88 -4.82 -17.41 -21.43
C SER A 88 -5.04 -17.75 -22.91
N GLU A 89 -3.95 -18.00 -23.65
CA GLU A 89 -3.99 -18.43 -25.06
C GLU A 89 -4.85 -19.69 -25.30
N GLN A 90 -5.04 -20.50 -24.26
CA GLN A 90 -5.90 -21.67 -24.23
C GLN A 90 -7.14 -21.37 -23.38
N ALA A 91 -7.90 -20.33 -23.73
CA ALA A 91 -9.13 -19.98 -23.03
C ALA A 91 -10.12 -21.15 -23.09
N LYS A 92 -10.12 -22.00 -22.06
CA LYS A 92 -11.08 -23.10 -21.95
C LYS A 92 -12.34 -22.56 -21.31
N LYS A 93 -13.43 -22.49 -22.09
CA LYS A 93 -14.74 -21.98 -21.63
C LYS A 93 -15.24 -22.68 -20.36
N ASN A 94 -14.98 -23.98 -20.21
CA ASN A 94 -15.34 -24.74 -19.00
C ASN A 94 -14.67 -24.22 -17.72
N LYS A 95 -13.47 -23.64 -17.82
CA LYS A 95 -12.68 -23.11 -16.71
C LYS A 95 -13.14 -21.71 -16.33
N SER A 96 -13.40 -20.86 -17.31
CA SER A 96 -13.99 -19.54 -17.07
C SER A 96 -15.37 -19.68 -16.43
N ASP A 97 -16.24 -20.53 -16.96
CA ASP A 97 -17.60 -20.70 -16.46
C ASP A 97 -17.60 -21.25 -15.02
N TYR A 98 -16.68 -22.16 -14.71
CA TYR A 98 -16.53 -22.69 -13.35
C TYR A 98 -16.09 -21.61 -12.36
N PHE A 99 -15.03 -20.86 -12.66
CA PHE A 99 -14.56 -19.82 -11.76
C PHE A 99 -15.55 -18.65 -11.65
N GLN A 100 -16.33 -18.40 -12.70
CA GLN A 100 -17.42 -17.44 -12.67
C GLN A 100 -18.50 -17.85 -11.69
N ALA A 101 -19.07 -19.04 -11.87
CA ALA A 101 -20.08 -19.57 -10.96
C ALA A 101 -19.58 -19.60 -9.52
N LEU A 102 -18.30 -19.98 -9.32
CA LEU A 102 -17.71 -20.03 -8.00
C LEU A 102 -17.66 -18.66 -7.30
N PHE A 103 -17.18 -17.60 -7.95
CA PHE A 103 -17.13 -16.30 -7.27
C PHE A 103 -18.53 -15.70 -7.07
N GLU A 104 -19.47 -15.94 -8.00
CA GLU A 104 -20.87 -15.49 -7.88
C GLU A 104 -21.60 -16.20 -6.72
N ASP A 105 -21.35 -17.49 -6.53
CA ASP A 105 -21.91 -18.26 -5.42
C ASP A 105 -21.42 -17.74 -4.06
N TYR A 106 -20.13 -17.42 -3.94
CA TYR A 106 -19.59 -16.82 -2.71
C TYR A 106 -20.11 -15.40 -2.47
N GLU A 107 -20.33 -14.62 -3.53
CA GLU A 107 -20.89 -13.26 -3.45
C GLU A 107 -22.36 -13.26 -3.00
N ARG A 108 -23.14 -14.27 -3.42
CA ARG A 108 -24.55 -14.41 -3.04
C ARG A 108 -24.73 -14.86 -1.58
N ASP A 109 -23.88 -15.78 -1.12
CA ASP A 109 -24.03 -16.38 0.20
C ASP A 109 -23.50 -15.49 1.33
N GLU A 110 -22.43 -14.71 1.06
CA GLU A 110 -21.84 -13.78 2.03
C GLU A 110 -21.79 -12.34 1.47
N PRO A 111 -22.95 -11.71 1.19
CA PRO A 111 -23.02 -10.42 0.50
C PRO A 111 -22.43 -9.25 1.29
N PHE A 112 -22.23 -9.41 2.60
CA PHE A 112 -21.68 -8.39 3.48
C PHE A 112 -20.22 -8.64 3.89
N GLU A 113 -19.58 -9.68 3.35
CA GLU A 113 -18.21 -10.00 3.72
C GLU A 113 -17.25 -8.90 3.23
N GLY A 114 -16.26 -8.54 4.06
CA GLY A 114 -15.33 -7.45 3.74
C GLY A 114 -15.82 -6.04 4.04
N LEU A 115 -17.04 -5.87 4.56
CA LEU A 115 -17.47 -4.63 5.21
C LEU A 115 -16.92 -4.54 6.65
N PRO A 116 -16.78 -3.33 7.22
CA PRO A 116 -16.51 -3.16 8.65
C PRO A 116 -17.57 -3.89 9.49
N SER A 117 -17.18 -4.45 10.64
CA SER A 117 -18.08 -5.22 11.52
C SER A 117 -19.39 -4.50 11.84
N ASP A 118 -19.30 -3.19 12.05
CA ASP A 118 -20.43 -2.37 12.48
C ASP A 118 -21.45 -2.17 11.34
N VAL A 119 -20.95 -2.01 10.11
CA VAL A 119 -21.79 -1.89 8.91
C VAL A 119 -22.42 -3.23 8.56
N ARG A 120 -21.64 -4.32 8.66
CA ARG A 120 -22.13 -5.69 8.45
C ARG A 120 -23.29 -6.01 9.38
N LEU A 121 -23.12 -5.76 10.69
CA LEU A 121 -24.14 -6.04 11.69
C LEU A 121 -25.44 -5.26 11.43
N HIS A 122 -25.33 -4.01 10.97
CA HIS A 122 -26.51 -3.22 10.61
C HIS A 122 -27.22 -3.79 9.38
N LEU A 123 -26.48 -4.17 8.34
CA LEU A 123 -27.07 -4.75 7.13
C LEU A 123 -27.68 -6.13 7.37
N GLU A 124 -27.07 -6.96 8.22
CA GLU A 124 -27.63 -8.24 8.67
C GLU A 124 -28.95 -8.03 9.40
N ARG A 125 -29.00 -7.06 10.33
CA ARG A 125 -30.23 -6.73 11.06
C ARG A 125 -31.32 -6.17 10.13
N VAL A 126 -30.94 -5.39 9.12
CA VAL A 126 -31.86 -4.90 8.09
C VAL A 126 -32.38 -6.04 7.22
N ARG A 127 -31.54 -7.02 6.86
CA ARG A 127 -31.94 -8.24 6.13
C ARG A 127 -32.93 -9.08 6.92
N GLU A 128 -32.72 -9.23 8.23
CA GLU A 128 -33.64 -9.94 9.12
C GLU A 128 -35.03 -9.28 9.16
N VAL A 129 -35.09 -7.95 9.11
CA VAL A 129 -36.34 -7.18 9.14
C VAL A 129 -37.05 -7.18 7.78
N LEU A 130 -36.31 -7.08 6.67
CA LEU A 130 -36.86 -7.03 5.30
C LEU A 130 -37.33 -8.39 4.77
N GLY A 131 -36.88 -9.48 5.38
CA GLY A 131 -37.18 -10.85 4.96
C GLY A 131 -36.44 -11.26 3.67
N LYS A 132 -36.33 -12.58 3.44
CA LYS A 132 -35.57 -13.15 2.31
C LYS A 132 -36.08 -12.72 0.92
N GLU A 133 -37.33 -12.27 0.81
CA GLU A 133 -37.89 -11.80 -0.47
C GLU A 133 -37.26 -10.49 -0.97
N ASN A 134 -36.85 -9.61 -0.05
CA ASN A 134 -36.27 -8.31 -0.38
C ASN A 134 -34.73 -8.28 -0.31
N ASP A 135 -34.09 -9.45 -0.17
CA ASP A 135 -32.63 -9.58 -0.06
C ASP A 135 -31.89 -8.99 -1.27
N HIS A 136 -32.51 -9.11 -2.46
CA HIS A 136 -32.03 -8.54 -3.71
C HIS A 136 -31.92 -7.00 -3.69
N MET A 137 -32.61 -6.30 -2.78
CA MET A 137 -32.51 -4.84 -2.63
C MET A 137 -31.32 -4.41 -1.78
N LEU A 138 -30.80 -5.30 -0.92
CA LEU A 138 -29.63 -5.02 -0.10
C LEU A 138 -28.32 -5.32 -0.82
N GLN A 139 -28.35 -6.21 -1.81
CA GLN A 139 -27.16 -6.60 -2.58
C GLN A 139 -26.48 -5.42 -3.31
N PRO A 140 -27.20 -4.51 -4.00
CA PRO A 140 -26.58 -3.34 -4.64
C PRO A 140 -26.00 -2.33 -3.63
N LEU A 141 -26.62 -2.22 -2.45
CA LEU A 141 -26.14 -1.35 -1.38
C LEU A 141 -24.86 -1.94 -0.74
N ALA A 142 -24.87 -3.24 -0.49
CA ALA A 142 -23.71 -3.96 0.04
C ALA A 142 -22.52 -3.88 -0.91
N SER A 143 -22.73 -4.05 -2.22
CA SER A 143 -21.66 -3.94 -3.22
C SER A 143 -21.09 -2.52 -3.30
N GLN A 144 -21.94 -1.48 -3.28
CA GLN A 144 -21.49 -0.09 -3.25
C GLN A 144 -20.68 0.23 -1.98
N LEU A 145 -21.14 -0.25 -0.82
CA LEU A 145 -20.42 -0.09 0.45
C LEU A 145 -19.08 -0.84 0.45
N GLN A 146 -19.04 -2.04 -0.15
CA GLN A 146 -17.81 -2.79 -0.32
C GLN A 146 -16.83 -2.08 -1.23
N ASP A 147 -17.29 -1.55 -2.37
CA ASP A 147 -16.46 -0.79 -3.31
C ASP A 147 -15.89 0.47 -2.66
N LEU A 148 -16.72 1.23 -1.92
CA LEU A 148 -16.27 2.39 -1.15
C LEU A 148 -15.25 2.02 -0.08
N ASN A 149 -15.49 0.93 0.65
CA ASN A 149 -14.57 0.45 1.68
C ASN A 149 -13.24 -0.01 1.07
N ASP A 150 -13.28 -0.80 0.00
CA ASP A 150 -12.11 -1.29 -0.71
C ASP A 150 -11.32 -0.12 -1.33
N GLU A 151 -12.00 0.91 -1.85
CA GLU A 151 -11.35 2.13 -2.33
C GLU A 151 -10.67 2.89 -1.19
N ASN A 152 -11.35 3.03 -0.04
CA ASN A 152 -10.79 3.71 1.13
C ASN A 152 -9.57 2.95 1.69
N VAL A 153 -9.67 1.63 1.81
CA VAL A 153 -8.54 0.76 2.21
C VAL A 153 -7.38 0.89 1.23
N ARG A 154 -7.64 0.91 -0.08
CA ARG A 154 -6.60 1.13 -1.10
C ARG A 154 -5.96 2.52 -0.97
N LYS A 155 -6.75 3.57 -0.77
CA LYS A 155 -6.27 4.94 -0.56
C LYS A 155 -5.41 5.02 0.68
N HIS A 156 -5.87 4.47 1.80
CA HIS A 156 -5.13 4.43 3.06
C HIS A 156 -3.81 3.67 2.91
N LYS A 157 -3.82 2.54 2.18
CA LYS A 157 -2.59 1.77 1.92
C LYS A 157 -1.60 2.53 1.03
N LYS A 158 -2.08 3.27 0.03
CA LYS A 158 -1.24 4.16 -0.80
C LYS A 158 -0.67 5.31 0.03
N MET A 159 -1.50 5.98 0.83
CA MET A 159 -1.06 7.05 1.72
C MET A 159 0.00 6.55 2.71
N TRP A 160 -0.22 5.38 3.30
CA TRP A 160 0.76 4.75 4.18
C TRP A 160 2.10 4.50 3.47
N TRP A 161 2.10 3.98 2.24
CA TRP A 161 3.33 3.82 1.44
C TRP A 161 4.02 5.14 1.12
N VAL A 162 3.26 6.19 0.82
CA VAL A 162 3.81 7.55 0.61
C VAL A 162 4.44 8.07 1.90
N SER A 163 3.79 7.90 3.05
CA SER A 163 4.35 8.26 4.35
C SER A 163 5.66 7.51 4.61
N VAL A 164 5.70 6.19 4.39
CA VAL A 164 6.93 5.39 4.54
C VAL A 164 8.04 5.87 3.60
N ALA A 165 7.73 6.15 2.33
CA ALA A 165 8.71 6.67 1.38
C ALA A 165 9.25 8.04 1.80
N SER A 166 8.39 8.95 2.25
CA SER A 166 8.79 10.28 2.73
C SER A 166 9.66 10.21 3.99
N LEU A 167 9.37 9.27 4.90
CA LEU A 167 10.19 8.99 6.08
C LEU A 167 11.60 8.55 5.65
N MET A 168 11.70 7.58 4.72
CA MET A 168 12.99 7.09 4.24
C MET A 168 13.82 8.19 3.56
N ILE A 169 13.18 9.07 2.79
CA ILE A 169 13.82 10.25 2.21
C ILE A 169 14.33 11.19 3.30
N GLY A 170 13.50 11.46 4.33
CA GLY A 170 13.89 12.28 5.48
C GLY A 170 15.12 11.72 6.20
N ILE A 171 15.16 10.41 6.45
CA ILE A 171 16.31 9.74 7.07
C ILE A 171 17.57 9.87 6.19
N ALA A 172 17.44 9.65 4.88
CA ALA A 172 18.56 9.77 3.95
C ALA A 172 19.10 11.22 3.90
N SER A 173 18.21 12.21 3.89
CA SER A 173 18.58 13.63 3.96
C SER A 173 19.29 13.98 5.27
N LEU A 174 18.81 13.47 6.41
CA LEU A 174 19.43 13.69 7.71
C LEU A 174 20.82 13.05 7.79
N ALA A 175 20.97 11.82 7.30
CA ALA A 175 22.24 11.12 7.22
C ALA A 175 23.24 11.86 6.30
N PHE A 176 22.77 12.39 5.17
CA PHE A 176 23.59 13.21 4.29
C PHE A 176 24.05 14.51 4.96
N ALA A 177 23.14 15.22 5.65
CA ALA A 177 23.48 16.43 6.39
C ALA A 177 24.50 16.16 7.51
N ALA A 178 24.32 15.06 8.25
CA ALA A 178 25.28 14.63 9.27
C ALA A 178 26.64 14.28 8.63
N TYR A 179 26.66 13.57 7.51
CA TYR A 179 27.90 13.24 6.78
C TYR A 179 28.65 14.51 6.36
N VAL A 180 27.96 15.47 5.75
CA VAL A 180 28.55 16.77 5.36
C VAL A 180 29.05 17.56 6.57
N TYR A 181 28.34 17.50 7.69
CA TYR A 181 28.74 18.20 8.92
C TYR A 181 30.01 17.61 9.57
N TYR A 182 30.14 16.28 9.62
CA TYR A 182 31.30 15.60 10.23
C TYR A 182 32.51 15.50 9.28
N LYS A 183 32.28 15.51 7.96
CA LYS A 183 33.31 15.67 6.94
C LYS A 183 33.04 16.94 6.12
N PRO A 184 33.25 18.14 6.71
CA PRO A 184 33.23 19.34 5.91
C PRO A 184 34.32 19.19 4.85
N ALA A 185 33.95 19.22 3.57
CA ALA A 185 34.94 19.22 2.52
C ALA A 185 35.84 20.45 2.72
N GLU A 186 37.15 20.26 2.86
CA GLU A 186 38.14 21.35 2.99
C GLU A 186 38.18 22.29 1.77
N ASN A 187 37.31 22.08 0.76
CA ASN A 187 37.33 22.78 -0.51
C ASN A 187 35.94 23.36 -0.86
N MET A 188 35.50 24.37 -0.12
CA MET A 188 34.75 25.47 -0.74
C MET A 188 35.60 26.72 -0.58
N GLN A 189 36.55 26.89 -1.50
CA GLN A 189 37.08 28.23 -1.73
C GLN A 189 35.88 29.14 -2.03
N PRO A 190 35.75 30.30 -1.40
CA PRO A 190 34.74 31.26 -1.81
C PRO A 190 34.99 31.54 -3.29
N VAL A 191 34.01 31.24 -4.14
CA VAL A 191 34.03 31.68 -5.53
C VAL A 191 34.20 33.19 -5.47
N GLY A 192 35.39 33.65 -5.83
CA GLY A 192 35.76 35.05 -5.72
C GLY A 192 34.72 35.90 -6.42
N ALA A 193 34.14 36.85 -5.69
CA ALA A 193 33.47 37.97 -6.30
C ALA A 193 34.50 38.65 -7.19
N GLN A 194 34.39 38.44 -8.51
CA GLN A 194 35.20 39.18 -9.46
C GLN A 194 34.89 40.66 -9.27
N GLU A 195 35.90 41.42 -8.81
CA GLU A 195 35.93 42.87 -8.82
C GLU A 195 35.80 43.38 -10.27
N HIS A 196 34.58 43.42 -10.81
CA HIS A 196 34.27 44.27 -11.95
C HIS A 196 33.95 45.68 -11.45
N ASN A 197 34.94 46.37 -10.86
CA ASN A 197 34.79 47.79 -10.55
C ASN A 197 36.13 48.57 -10.58
N LYS A 198 36.93 48.35 -11.63
CA LYS A 198 38.04 49.24 -11.98
C LYS A 198 37.95 49.64 -13.44
N LEU A 199 36.93 50.42 -13.81
CA LEU A 199 36.90 51.10 -15.11
C LEU A 199 35.88 52.25 -15.15
N ILE A 200 35.71 53.02 -14.07
CA ILE A 200 35.09 54.34 -14.15
C ILE A 200 35.83 55.27 -13.17
N GLN A 201 37.03 55.73 -13.57
CA GLN A 201 37.59 56.96 -13.00
C GLN A 201 37.12 58.13 -13.88
N PRO A 202 36.41 59.13 -13.35
CA PRO A 202 36.25 60.40 -14.05
C PRO A 202 37.55 61.20 -13.94
N THR A 203 38.07 61.63 -15.09
CA THR A 203 39.17 62.60 -15.23
C THR A 203 38.79 63.92 -14.53
N PRO A 204 39.62 64.51 -13.66
CA PRO A 204 39.37 65.85 -13.16
C PRO A 204 39.70 66.86 -14.27
N LYS A 205 38.68 67.61 -14.70
CA LYS A 205 38.87 68.91 -15.34
C LYS A 205 39.15 69.90 -14.20
N ASP A 206 40.36 70.42 -14.12
CA ASP A 206 40.62 71.67 -13.42
C ASP A 206 41.35 72.63 -14.36
N GLY A 207 40.66 73.72 -14.65
CA GLY A 207 41.23 74.96 -15.14
C GLY A 207 40.69 76.10 -14.29
N ALA A 208 41.59 77.06 -14.04
CA ALA A 208 41.38 78.46 -13.65
C ALA A 208 41.15 78.82 -12.15
N ALA A 209 42.16 79.50 -11.59
CA ALA A 209 42.16 80.68 -10.70
C ALA A 209 43.54 80.68 -9.98
N ASP A 210 44.41 81.69 -9.96
CA ASP A 210 44.44 83.10 -10.38
C ASP A 210 45.88 83.46 -10.80
#